data_AF-A0AAX7U4Y8-F1
#
_entry.id   AF-A0AAX7U4Y8-F1
#
_cell.length_a   1.000
_cell.length_b   1.000
_cell.length_c   1.000
_cell.angle_alpha   90.00
_cell.angle_beta   90.00
_cell.angle_gamma   90.00
#
_symmetry.space_group_name_H-M   'P 1'
#
loop_
_entity.id
_entity.type
_entity.pdbx_description
1 polymer ?
#
loop_
_entity_poly.entity_id
_entity_poly.type
_entity_poly.pdbx_seq_one_letter_code
_entity_poly.pdbx_strand_id
1 'polypeptide(L)'
;VLIYRRLSRNIQSCLSLSDSEGYLLQQCLNGNLSTVFIQHSTGPVAPIHRVNLNLKLQNQRGGRIFLQDVKKPDRDEWGSGVEALECALQLEKSVNQSLLDLHKLCSEHNDPHMCDFIENHYLDEQVKSIKELADWVTNLRRMGAPQNGMAEYLFDKHTLGKESS
;
A
#
# COMPACT_ATOMS: atom_id res chain seq x y z
N VAL A 1 -22.39 3.00 -13.46
CA VAL A 1 -22.37 1.70 -12.73
C VAL A 1 -21.00 1.02 -12.78
N LEU A 2 -20.35 0.93 -13.95
CA LEU A 2 -19.03 0.28 -14.09
C LEU A 2 -17.92 0.95 -13.27
N ILE A 3 -17.81 2.28 -13.30
CA ILE A 3 -16.86 3.06 -12.49
C ILE A 3 -17.02 2.74 -10.99
N TYR A 4 -18.25 2.78 -10.45
CA TYR A 4 -18.51 2.46 -9.03
C TYR A 4 -18.21 1.01 -8.66
N ARG A 5 -18.44 0.05 -9.57
CA ARG A 5 -18.05 -1.36 -9.35
C ARG A 5 -16.52 -1.52 -9.35
N ARG A 6 -15.80 -0.74 -10.15
CA ARG A 6 -14.33 -0.76 -10.16
C ARG A 6 -13.75 -0.03 -8.94
N LEU A 7 -14.38 1.06 -8.51
CA LEU A 7 -14.06 1.77 -7.26
C LEU A 7 -14.22 0.85 -6.04
N SER A 8 -15.32 0.10 -5.98
CA SER A 8 -15.56 -0.87 -4.89
C SER A 8 -14.51 -1.99 -4.88
N ARG A 9 -14.03 -2.42 -6.06
CA ARG A 9 -12.90 -3.35 -6.16
C ARG A 9 -11.58 -2.74 -5.68
N ASN A 10 -11.32 -1.46 -5.97
CA ASN A 10 -10.15 -0.75 -5.45
C ASN A 10 -10.18 -0.61 -3.92
N ILE A 11 -11.35 -0.31 -3.35
CA ILE A 11 -11.54 -0.33 -1.88
C ILE A 11 -11.18 -1.71 -1.32
N GLN A 12 -11.65 -2.78 -1.97
CA GLN A 12 -11.34 -4.15 -1.55
C GLN A 12 -9.84 -4.46 -1.61
N SER A 13 -9.16 -4.05 -2.68
CA SER A 13 -7.70 -4.21 -2.81
C SER A 13 -6.93 -3.44 -1.74
N CYS A 14 -7.36 -2.22 -1.41
CA CYS A 14 -6.75 -1.42 -0.34
C CYS A 14 -6.99 -2.06 1.04
N LEU A 15 -8.19 -2.59 1.29
CA LEU A 15 -8.49 -3.31 2.53
C LEU A 15 -7.65 -4.59 2.66
N SER A 16 -7.47 -5.35 1.59
CA SER A 16 -6.59 -6.54 1.62
C SER A 16 -5.12 -6.16 1.84
N LEU A 17 -4.68 -5.00 1.35
CA LEU A 17 -3.35 -4.46 1.63
C LEU A 17 -3.24 -4.05 3.10
N SER A 18 -4.21 -3.32 3.66
CA SER A 18 -4.26 -2.99 5.09
C SER A 18 -4.23 -4.23 5.98
N ASP A 19 -5.00 -5.26 5.65
CA ASP A 19 -5.00 -6.50 6.42
C ASP A 19 -3.64 -7.20 6.31
N SER A 20 -3.09 -7.32 5.10
CA SER A 20 -1.76 -7.91 4.89
C SER A 20 -0.67 -7.17 5.67
N GLU A 21 -0.68 -5.84 5.63
CA GLU A 21 0.19 -4.98 6.44
C GLU A 21 -0.04 -5.15 7.95
N GLY A 22 -1.29 -5.32 8.39
CA GLY A 22 -1.61 -5.62 9.79
C GLY A 22 -1.01 -6.96 10.25
N TYR A 23 -1.10 -8.00 9.43
CA TYR A 23 -0.47 -9.29 9.69
C TYR A 23 1.07 -9.19 9.67
N LEU A 24 1.63 -8.38 8.76
CA LEU A 24 3.05 -8.07 8.68
C LEU A 24 3.54 -7.33 9.95
N LEU A 25 2.82 -6.29 10.37
CA LEU A 25 3.07 -5.55 11.61
C LEU A 25 3.01 -6.47 12.83
N GLN A 26 2.02 -7.37 12.91
CA GLN A 26 1.90 -8.31 14.03
C GLN A 26 3.09 -9.27 14.14
N GLN A 27 3.75 -9.62 13.02
CA GLN A 27 4.96 -10.44 13.02
C GLN A 27 6.23 -9.62 13.27
N CYS A 28 6.32 -8.42 12.69
CA CYS A 28 7.45 -7.51 12.87
C CYS A 28 7.47 -6.82 14.25
N LEU A 29 6.36 -6.81 14.99
CA LEU A 29 6.28 -6.27 16.35
C LEU A 29 7.20 -7.01 17.35
N ASN A 30 7.70 -8.20 17.01
CA ASN A 30 8.72 -8.93 17.76
C ASN A 30 10.12 -8.92 17.09
N GLY A 31 10.31 -8.17 15.99
CA GLY A 31 11.53 -8.18 15.17
C GLY A 31 12.06 -6.79 14.79
N ASN A 32 13.19 -6.78 14.09
CA ASN A 32 13.76 -5.56 13.49
C ASN A 32 12.93 -5.19 12.24
N LEU A 33 12.68 -3.90 11.97
CA LEU A 33 11.80 -3.32 10.91
C LEU A 33 10.38 -2.91 11.33
N SER A 34 9.94 -3.15 12.57
CA SER A 34 8.61 -2.73 13.05
C SER A 34 8.32 -1.24 12.79
N THR A 35 9.34 -0.39 12.91
CA THR A 35 9.20 1.06 12.73
C THR A 35 8.98 1.47 11.27
N VAL A 36 9.62 0.77 10.32
CA VAL A 36 9.46 1.02 8.87
C VAL A 36 8.02 0.73 8.43
N PHE A 37 7.45 -0.37 8.91
CA PHE A 37 6.06 -0.71 8.62
C PHE A 37 5.07 0.25 9.29
N ILE A 38 5.34 0.72 10.51
CA ILE A 38 4.49 1.71 11.19
C ILE A 38 4.43 3.01 10.40
N GLN A 39 5.55 3.52 9.88
CA GLN A 39 5.55 4.73 9.04
C GLN A 39 4.72 4.54 7.76
N HIS A 40 4.87 3.41 7.06
CA HIS A 40 4.10 3.15 5.85
C HIS A 40 2.58 3.04 6.15
N SER A 41 2.20 2.35 7.22
CA SER A 41 0.79 2.19 7.62
C SER A 41 0.16 3.42 8.28
N THR A 42 0.93 4.44 8.68
CA THR A 42 0.41 5.69 9.29
C THR A 42 0.64 6.95 8.45
N GLY A 43 1.42 6.86 7.38
CA GLY A 43 1.66 7.96 6.46
C GLY A 43 0.42 8.36 5.65
N PRO A 44 0.51 9.45 4.86
CA PRO A 44 -0.58 9.90 3.98
C PRO A 44 -1.00 8.84 2.95
N VAL A 45 -0.07 7.96 2.57
CA VAL A 45 -0.29 6.84 1.64
C VAL A 45 -0.89 5.60 2.30
N ALA A 46 -1.19 5.65 3.61
CA ALA A 46 -1.68 4.52 4.36
C ALA A 46 -2.95 3.95 3.71
N PRO A 47 -3.07 2.62 3.59
CA PRO A 47 -4.23 2.02 2.94
C PRO A 47 -5.57 2.36 3.63
N ILE A 48 -5.56 2.66 4.94
CA ILE A 48 -6.74 3.19 5.66
C ILE A 48 -7.15 4.59 5.16
N HIS A 49 -6.18 5.48 4.89
CA HIS A 49 -6.47 6.81 4.33
C HIS A 49 -7.14 6.70 2.96
N ARG A 50 -6.61 5.79 2.12
CA ARG A 50 -7.09 5.52 0.76
C ARG A 50 -8.50 4.91 0.74
N VAL A 51 -8.80 4.01 1.68
CA VAL A 51 -10.15 3.45 1.83
C VAL A 51 -11.16 4.55 2.18
N ASN A 52 -10.84 5.40 3.16
CA ASN A 52 -11.72 6.49 3.57
C ASN A 52 -11.98 7.50 2.44
N LEU A 53 -10.94 7.84 1.69
CA LEU A 53 -11.04 8.77 0.57
C LEU A 53 -11.96 8.22 -0.54
N ASN A 54 -11.88 6.92 -0.85
CA ASN A 54 -12.77 6.25 -1.80
C ASN A 54 -14.23 6.18 -1.30
N LEU A 55 -14.45 5.86 -0.02
CA LEU A 55 -15.80 5.81 0.57
C LEU A 55 -16.48 7.18 0.52
N LYS A 56 -15.74 8.25 0.86
CA LYS A 56 -16.23 9.62 0.82
C LYS A 56 -16.63 10.04 -0.60
N LEU A 57 -15.79 9.74 -1.59
CA LEU A 57 -16.07 10.04 -3.00
C LEU A 57 -17.32 9.29 -3.50
N GLN A 58 -17.45 8.00 -3.15
CA GLN A 58 -18.60 7.19 -3.55
C GLN A 58 -19.89 7.76 -2.97
N ASN A 59 -19.89 8.21 -1.71
CA ASN A 59 -21.02 8.88 -1.08
C ASN A 59 -21.34 10.24 -1.72
N GLN A 60 -20.33 11.06 -2.03
CA GLN A 60 -20.53 12.37 -2.67
C GLN A 60 -21.20 12.28 -4.04
N ARG A 61 -20.91 11.22 -4.80
CA ARG A 61 -21.45 11.03 -6.15
C ARG A 61 -22.72 10.18 -6.20
N GLY A 62 -23.32 9.89 -5.04
CA GLY A 62 -24.55 9.09 -4.92
C GLY A 62 -24.35 7.60 -5.24
N GLY A 63 -23.11 7.12 -5.23
CA GLY A 63 -22.78 5.72 -5.41
C GLY A 63 -23.19 4.87 -4.20
N ARG A 64 -23.61 3.63 -4.45
CA ARG A 64 -23.87 2.65 -3.40
C ARG A 64 -22.59 1.88 -3.11
N ILE A 65 -22.15 1.88 -1.86
CA ILE A 65 -21.01 1.08 -1.40
C ILE A 65 -21.49 -0.36 -1.18
N PHE A 66 -20.81 -1.30 -1.83
CA PHE A 66 -21.00 -2.74 -1.60
C PHE A 66 -19.68 -3.30 -1.09
N LEU A 67 -19.60 -3.49 0.22
CA LEU A 67 -18.45 -4.15 0.84
C LEU A 67 -18.53 -5.65 0.56
N GLN A 68 -17.40 -6.24 0.18
CA GLN A 68 -17.26 -7.68 0.04
C GLN A 68 -16.30 -8.19 1.12
N ASP A 69 -16.36 -9.49 1.38
CA ASP A 69 -15.47 -10.11 2.35
C ASP A 69 -14.01 -9.87 1.95
N VAL A 70 -13.24 -9.32 2.90
CA VAL A 70 -11.79 -9.19 2.75
C VAL A 70 -11.20 -10.58 2.88
N LYS A 71 -10.61 -11.06 1.79
CA LYS A 71 -9.90 -12.33 1.82
C LYS A 71 -8.67 -12.18 2.69
N LYS A 72 -8.52 -13.10 3.63
CA LYS A 72 -7.30 -13.27 4.39
C LYS A 72 -6.11 -13.40 3.42
N PRO A 73 -4.95 -12.78 3.70
CA PRO A 73 -3.76 -12.97 2.88
C PRO A 73 -3.43 -14.47 2.73
N ASP A 74 -2.85 -14.84 1.58
CA ASP A 74 -2.50 -16.22 1.26
C ASP A 74 -1.37 -16.78 2.15
N ARG A 75 -0.71 -15.92 2.93
CA ARG A 75 0.39 -16.27 3.85
C ARG A 75 0.13 -15.72 5.24
N ASP A 76 0.26 -16.61 6.22
CA ASP A 76 0.14 -16.31 7.65
C ASP A 76 1.48 -16.00 8.31
N GLU A 77 2.60 -16.35 7.67
CA GLU A 77 3.96 -16.13 8.16
C GLU A 77 4.85 -15.62 7.02
N TRP A 78 5.64 -14.58 7.31
CA TRP A 78 6.65 -14.01 6.44
C TRP A 78 8.02 -14.41 6.98
N GLY A 79 8.82 -15.13 6.18
CA GLY A 79 10.06 -15.75 6.65
C GLY A 79 11.15 -14.74 7.03
N SER A 80 11.16 -13.56 6.40
CA SER A 80 12.08 -12.46 6.71
C SER A 80 11.46 -11.09 6.40
N GLY A 81 12.02 -10.05 6.99
CA GLY A 81 11.59 -8.67 6.79
C GLY A 81 11.72 -8.19 5.33
N VAL A 82 12.73 -8.68 4.61
CA VAL A 82 12.90 -8.38 3.18
C VAL A 82 11.82 -9.04 2.32
N GLU A 83 11.41 -10.28 2.61
CA GLU A 83 10.31 -10.96 1.90
C GLU A 83 8.97 -10.27 2.15
N ALA A 84 8.77 -9.79 3.37
CA ALA A 84 7.64 -8.96 3.77
C ALA A 84 7.56 -7.67 2.95
N LEU A 85 8.66 -6.92 2.86
CA LEU A 85 8.72 -5.69 2.04
C LEU A 85 8.52 -5.96 0.55
N GLU A 86 9.00 -7.09 0.04
CA GLU A 86 8.75 -7.50 -1.34
C GLU A 86 7.28 -7.79 -1.60
N CYS A 87 6.57 -8.41 -0.65
CA CYS A 87 5.13 -8.58 -0.76
C CYS A 87 4.42 -7.24 -0.76
N ALA A 88 4.73 -6.35 0.18
CA ALA A 88 4.15 -5.01 0.24
C ALA A 88 4.36 -4.25 -1.10
N LEU A 89 5.57 -4.31 -1.67
CA LEU A 89 5.88 -3.72 -2.97
C LEU A 89 5.02 -4.29 -4.10
N GLN A 90 4.79 -5.62 -4.14
CA GLN A 90 3.95 -6.23 -5.17
C GLN A 90 2.47 -5.86 -5.00
N LEU A 91 1.99 -5.81 -3.77
CA LEU A 91 0.63 -5.37 -3.49
C LEU A 91 0.43 -3.91 -3.91
N GLU A 92 1.35 -3.00 -3.56
CA GLU A 92 1.25 -1.59 -3.97
C GLU A 92 1.29 -1.40 -5.49
N LYS A 93 2.10 -2.18 -6.21
CA LYS A 93 2.08 -2.22 -7.68
C LYS A 93 0.73 -2.69 -8.22
N SER A 94 0.13 -3.70 -7.61
CA SER A 94 -1.20 -4.21 -7.99
C SER A 94 -2.29 -3.15 -7.78
N VAL A 95 -2.26 -2.45 -6.64
CA VAL A 95 -3.21 -1.37 -6.38
C VAL A 95 -3.00 -0.21 -7.36
N ASN A 96 -1.75 0.18 -7.64
CA ASN A 96 -1.46 1.20 -8.64
C ASN A 96 -1.98 0.82 -10.03
N GLN A 97 -1.81 -0.43 -10.46
CA GLN A 97 -2.36 -0.90 -11.73
C GLN A 97 -3.89 -0.80 -11.75
N SER A 98 -4.56 -1.14 -10.66
CA SER A 98 -6.01 -1.04 -10.60
C SER A 98 -6.53 0.40 -10.53
N LEU A 99 -5.71 1.34 -10.04
CA LEU A 99 -5.98 2.79 -10.14
C LEU A 99 -5.82 3.31 -11.57
N LEU A 100 -4.78 2.87 -12.30
CA LEU A 100 -4.60 3.20 -13.72
C LEU A 100 -5.74 2.66 -14.58
N ASP A 101 -6.18 1.43 -14.34
CA ASP A 101 -7.34 0.85 -15.01
C ASP A 101 -8.62 1.64 -14.73
N LEU A 102 -8.80 2.11 -13.49
CA LEU A 102 -9.93 2.95 -13.10
C LEU A 102 -9.86 4.30 -13.80
N HIS A 103 -8.69 4.96 -13.83
CA HIS A 103 -8.47 6.23 -14.52
C HIS A 103 -8.80 6.12 -16.01
N LYS A 104 -8.32 5.05 -16.67
CA LYS A 104 -8.65 4.76 -18.07
C LYS A 104 -10.16 4.63 -18.28
N LEU A 105 -10.84 3.86 -17.43
CA LEU A 105 -12.30 3.70 -17.49
C LEU A 105 -13.04 5.03 -17.30
N CYS A 106 -12.55 5.92 -16.43
CA CYS A 106 -13.13 7.24 -16.22
C CYS A 106 -12.95 8.13 -17.46
N SER A 107 -11.78 8.06 -18.09
CA SER A 107 -11.48 8.76 -19.34
C SER A 107 -12.38 8.27 -20.49
N GLU A 108 -12.57 6.96 -20.64
CA GLU A 108 -13.48 6.36 -21.64
C GLU A 108 -14.94 6.77 -21.44
N HIS A 109 -15.35 7.03 -20.20
CA HIS A 109 -16.69 7.48 -19.85
C HIS A 109 -16.84 9.01 -19.76
N ASN A 110 -15.81 9.78 -20.13
CA ASN A 110 -15.77 11.24 -20.07
C ASN A 110 -16.11 11.79 -18.67
N ASP A 111 -15.48 11.24 -17.63
CA ASP A 111 -15.65 11.65 -16.25
C ASP A 111 -14.42 12.42 -15.72
N PRO A 112 -14.24 13.70 -16.12
CA PRO A 112 -13.01 14.46 -15.85
C PRO A 112 -12.79 14.70 -14.36
N HIS A 113 -13.86 14.86 -13.57
CA HIS A 113 -13.76 15.03 -12.12
C HIS A 113 -13.16 13.78 -11.45
N MET A 114 -13.50 12.58 -11.95
CA MET A 114 -12.94 11.34 -11.42
C MET A 114 -11.48 11.14 -11.83
N CYS A 115 -11.13 11.49 -13.07
CA CYS A 115 -9.74 11.45 -13.54
C CYS A 115 -8.85 12.36 -12.69
N ASP A 116 -9.26 13.62 -12.52
CA ASP A 116 -8.53 14.61 -11.71
C ASP A 116 -8.37 14.15 -10.25
N PHE A 117 -9.43 13.58 -9.67
CA PHE A 117 -9.35 13.02 -8.32
C PHE A 117 -8.34 11.88 -8.20
N ILE A 118 -8.27 10.98 -9.18
CA ILE A 118 -7.31 9.86 -9.17
C ILE A 118 -5.88 10.38 -9.33
N GLU A 119 -5.66 11.33 -10.22
CA GLU A 119 -4.36 11.95 -10.47
C GLU A 119 -3.83 12.69 -9.23
N ASN A 120 -4.65 13.57 -8.65
CA ASN A 120 -4.23 14.46 -7.56
C ASN A 120 -4.07 13.75 -6.21
N HIS A 121 -4.84 12.69 -5.96
CA HIS A 121 -4.86 12.03 -4.65
C HIS A 121 -4.21 10.66 -4.61
N TYR A 122 -3.94 10.01 -5.74
CA TYR A 122 -3.42 8.64 -5.70
C TYR A 122 -2.19 8.42 -6.57
N LEU A 123 -2.16 8.87 -7.82
CA LEU A 123 -1.11 8.44 -8.75
C LEU A 123 0.29 8.90 -8.31
N ASP A 124 0.44 10.15 -7.86
CA ASP A 124 1.72 10.66 -7.36
C ASP A 124 2.16 9.94 -6.08
N GLU A 125 1.22 9.71 -5.17
CA GLU A 125 1.45 8.98 -3.91
C GLU A 125 1.86 7.52 -4.15
N GLN A 126 1.20 6.83 -5.09
CA GLN A 126 1.55 5.46 -5.46
C GLN A 126 2.96 5.36 -6.02
N VAL A 127 3.36 6.28 -6.89
CA VAL A 127 4.70 6.27 -7.49
C VAL A 127 5.76 6.48 -6.40
N LYS A 128 5.52 7.41 -5.46
CA LYS A 128 6.41 7.65 -4.31
C LYS A 128 6.51 6.41 -3.42
N SER A 129 5.40 5.82 -3.02
CA SER A 129 5.38 4.64 -2.15
C SER A 129 6.06 3.42 -2.80
N ILE A 130 5.78 3.16 -4.07
CA ILE A 130 6.43 2.06 -4.83
C ILE A 130 7.95 2.28 -4.90
N LYS A 131 8.39 3.52 -5.13
CA LYS A 131 9.81 3.86 -5.19
C LYS A 131 10.50 3.63 -3.85
N GLU A 132 9.88 4.11 -2.78
CA GLU A 132 10.40 3.98 -1.43
C GLU A 132 10.53 2.51 -1.00
N LEU A 133 9.48 1.70 -1.19
CA LEU A 133 9.51 0.26 -0.94
C LEU A 133 10.59 -0.44 -1.78
N ALA A 134 10.73 -0.08 -3.06
CA ALA A 134 11.75 -0.65 -3.93
C ALA A 134 13.18 -0.31 -3.48
N ASP A 135 13.40 0.92 -2.99
CA ASP A 135 14.69 1.35 -2.44
C ASP A 135 15.03 0.58 -1.16
N TRP A 136 14.05 0.39 -0.28
CA TRP A 136 14.23 -0.38 0.95
C TRP A 136 14.59 -1.84 0.66
N VAL A 137 13.86 -2.49 -0.24
CA VAL A 137 14.18 -3.86 -0.70
C VAL A 137 15.59 -3.93 -1.28
N THR A 138 15.95 -2.99 -2.15
CA THR A 138 17.29 -2.97 -2.78
C THR A 138 18.40 -2.78 -1.75
N ASN A 139 18.21 -1.88 -0.78
CA ASN A 139 19.17 -1.63 0.28
C ASN A 139 19.34 -2.84 1.21
N LEU A 140 18.25 -3.47 1.64
CA LEU A 140 18.29 -4.67 2.48
C LEU A 140 19.01 -5.83 1.77
N ARG A 141 18.72 -6.06 0.48
CA ARG A 141 19.43 -7.06 -0.32
C ARG A 141 20.91 -6.75 -0.44
N ARG A 142 21.28 -5.48 -0.62
CA ARG A 142 22.69 -5.05 -0.67
C ARG A 142 23.42 -5.24 0.67
N MET A 143 22.70 -5.14 1.79
CA MET A 143 23.22 -5.40 3.14
C MET A 143 23.31 -6.90 3.48
N GLY A 144 22.83 -7.77 2.59
CA GLY A 144 22.89 -9.23 2.74
C GLY A 144 21.68 -9.87 3.41
N ALA A 145 20.54 -9.18 3.52
CA ALA A 145 19.30 -9.80 3.98
C ALA A 145 18.77 -10.81 2.94
N PRO A 146 18.17 -11.95 3.35
CA PRO A 146 17.91 -12.36 4.74
C PRO A 146 19.07 -13.11 5.43
N GLN A 147 20.16 -13.42 4.73
CA GLN A 147 21.25 -14.25 5.27
C GLN A 147 22.05 -13.57 6.39
N ASN A 148 22.11 -12.23 6.37
CA ASN A 148 22.76 -11.42 7.38
C ASN A 148 21.72 -10.87 8.37
N GLY A 149 21.60 -11.51 9.54
CA GLY A 149 20.65 -11.09 10.57
C GLY A 149 20.86 -9.66 11.12
N MET A 150 22.04 -9.06 10.90
CA MET A 150 22.30 -7.66 11.29
C MET A 150 21.81 -6.66 10.24
N ALA A 151 21.51 -7.10 9.01
CA ALA A 151 21.09 -6.21 7.92
C ALA A 151 19.79 -5.49 8.25
N GLU A 152 18.79 -6.22 8.75
CA GLU A 152 17.48 -5.64 9.12
C GLU A 152 17.58 -4.68 10.31
N TYR A 153 18.38 -5.03 11.33
CA TYR A 153 18.64 -4.14 12.47
C TYR A 153 19.31 -2.83 12.08
N LEU A 154 20.39 -2.91 11.29
CA LEU A 154 21.12 -1.74 10.81
C LEU A 154 20.26 -0.89 9.88
N PHE A 155 19.43 -1.53 9.05
CA PHE A 155 18.51 -0.84 8.16
C PHE A 155 17.46 -0.04 8.94
N ASP A 156 16.81 -0.66 9.94
CA ASP A 156 15.82 0.03 10.80
C ASP A 156 16.45 1.25 11.50
N LYS A 157 17.68 1.11 12.03
CA LYS A 157 18.40 2.22 12.68
C LYS A 157 18.76 3.37 11.73
N HIS A 158 19.23 3.09 10.53
CA HIS A 158 19.79 4.11 9.63
C HIS A 158 18.78 4.74 8.67
N THR A 159 17.73 4.00 8.30
CA THR A 159 16.69 4.50 7.41
C THR A 159 15.76 5.48 8.15
N LEU A 160 15.60 5.31 9.47
CA LEU A 160 14.67 6.11 10.30
C LEU A 160 15.35 7.09 11.25
N GLY A 161 16.63 6.90 11.58
CA GLY A 161 17.39 7.82 12.43
C GLY A 161 17.66 9.21 11.82
N LYS A 162 17.21 9.47 10.59
CA LYS A 162 17.35 10.76 9.91
C LYS A 162 16.19 11.73 10.10
N GLU A 163 15.08 11.32 10.73
CA GLU A 163 13.96 12.24 11.00
C GLU A 163 14.12 13.04 12.31
N SER A 164 15.20 12.82 13.06
CA SER A 164 15.49 13.53 14.32
C SER A 164 16.80 14.33 14.28
N SER A 165 17.00 15.16 13.26
CA SER A 165 18.02 16.24 13.25
C SER A 165 17.59 17.41 12.37
#